data_AF-A0A165VWV8-F1
#
_entry.id   AF-A0A165VWV8-F1
#
_cell.length_a   1.000
_cell.length_b   1.000
_cell.length_c   1.000
_cell.angle_alpha   90.00
_cell.angle_beta   90.00
_cell.angle_gamma   90.00
#
_symmetry.space_group_name_H-M   'P 1'
#
loop_
_entity.id
_entity.type
_entity.pdbx_description
1 polymer ?
#
loop_
_entity_poly.entity_id
_entity_poly.type
_entity_poly.pdbx_seq_one_letter_code
_entity_poly.pdbx_strand_id
1 'polypeptide(L)'
;MAHGRNDDLYAALQQRLLTSGEYDRIQALLRTRLNEAGWIDAVRTRAQEISKSMDPLSGKRMLEIMRDDSTTQPVPDAVRREIVLALRQFVDKQFE
;
A
#
# COMPACT_ATOMS: atom_id res chain seq x y z
N MET A 1 -28.18 -9.58 -9.46
CA MET A 1 -27.81 -8.14 -9.51
C MET A 1 -27.54 -7.62 -8.09
N ALA A 2 -26.53 -8.15 -7.38
CA ALA A 2 -26.21 -7.76 -5.99
C ALA A 2 -24.91 -6.94 -5.84
N HIS A 3 -24.18 -6.73 -6.95
CA HIS A 3 -22.87 -6.06 -6.94
C HIS A 3 -22.99 -4.53 -6.65
N GLY A 4 -24.06 -3.86 -7.09
CA GLY A 4 -24.16 -2.39 -6.95
C GLY A 4 -24.20 -1.86 -5.50
N ARG A 5 -24.90 -2.52 -4.57
CA ARG A 5 -25.07 -1.99 -3.20
C ARG A 5 -23.78 -2.02 -2.38
N ASN A 6 -22.96 -3.06 -2.57
CA ASN A 6 -21.66 -3.15 -1.89
C ASN A 6 -20.65 -2.19 -2.51
N ASP A 7 -20.69 -2.00 -3.82
CA ASP A 7 -19.82 -1.05 -4.53
C ASP A 7 -20.12 0.39 -4.10
N ASP A 8 -21.41 0.75 -3.96
CA ASP A 8 -21.83 2.06 -3.48
C ASP A 8 -21.40 2.32 -2.03
N LEU A 9 -21.52 1.31 -1.16
CA LEU A 9 -21.07 1.40 0.23
C LEU A 9 -19.55 1.55 0.30
N TYR A 10 -18.81 0.79 -0.49
CA TYR A 10 -17.36 0.88 -0.56
C TYR A 10 -16.92 2.27 -1.04
N ALA A 11 -17.54 2.80 -2.09
CA ALA A 11 -17.27 4.14 -2.60
C ALA A 11 -17.54 5.22 -1.54
N ALA A 12 -18.65 5.12 -0.80
CA ALA A 12 -18.97 6.05 0.27
C ALA A 12 -17.95 5.98 1.42
N LEU A 13 -17.55 4.77 1.85
CA LEU A 13 -16.51 4.59 2.87
C LEU A 13 -15.16 5.14 2.41
N GLN A 14 -14.77 4.89 1.16
CA GLN A 14 -13.53 5.42 0.60
C GLN A 14 -13.54 6.95 0.55
N GLN A 15 -14.65 7.57 0.14
CA GLN A 15 -14.78 9.03 0.17
C GLN A 15 -14.64 9.58 1.59
N ARG A 16 -15.29 8.96 2.59
CA ARG A 16 -15.14 9.37 4.00
C ARG A 16 -13.72 9.20 4.53
N LEU A 17 -13.03 8.13 4.14
CA LEU A 17 -11.64 7.89 4.51
C LEU A 17 -10.73 9.01 4.00
N LEU A 18 -10.96 9.47 2.76
CA LEU A 18 -10.22 10.56 2.14
C LEU A 18 -10.57 11.91 2.79
N THR A 19 -11.85 12.24 2.94
CA THR A 19 -12.28 13.58 3.41
C THR A 19 -12.07 13.80 4.90
N SER A 20 -12.01 12.74 5.71
CA SER A 20 -11.71 12.83 7.15
C SER A 20 -10.22 13.02 7.45
N GLY A 21 -9.33 12.85 6.47
CA GLY A 21 -7.87 12.84 6.67
C GLY A 21 -7.33 11.55 7.29
N GLU A 22 -8.19 10.56 7.59
CA GLU A 22 -7.77 9.26 8.10
C GLU A 22 -6.96 8.48 7.05
N TYR A 23 -7.23 8.69 5.75
CA TYR A 23 -6.37 8.18 4.69
C TYR A 23 -4.91 8.64 4.86
N ASP A 24 -4.68 9.95 5.00
CA ASP A 24 -3.34 10.52 5.12
C ASP A 24 -2.64 10.04 6.40
N ARG A 25 -3.40 9.94 7.50
CA ARG A 25 -2.91 9.40 8.77
C ARG A 25 -2.48 7.94 8.64
N ILE A 26 -3.31 7.09 8.05
CA ILE A 26 -3.01 5.65 7.87
C ILE A 26 -1.86 5.48 6.87
N GLN A 27 -1.82 6.28 5.80
CA GLN A 27 -0.70 6.30 4.86
C GLN A 27 0.62 6.71 5.52
N ALA A 28 0.59 7.72 6.39
CA ALA A 28 1.77 8.15 7.16
C ALA A 28 2.24 7.05 8.11
N LEU A 29 1.31 6.40 8.82
CA LEU A 29 1.62 5.24 9.68
C LEU A 29 2.26 4.10 8.87
N LEU A 30 1.67 3.73 7.74
CA LEU A 30 2.21 2.71 6.85
C LEU A 30 3.64 3.05 6.42
N ARG A 31 3.89 4.29 5.97
CA ARG A 31 5.22 4.73 5.55
C ARG A 31 6.24 4.64 6.70
N THR A 32 5.87 5.09 7.90
CA THR A 32 6.73 5.00 9.09
C THR A 32 7.08 3.55 9.40
N ARG A 33 6.09 2.66 9.44
CA ARG A 33 6.29 1.24 9.75
C ARG A 33 7.10 0.49 8.71
N LEU A 34 6.87 0.77 7.42
CA LEU A 34 7.70 0.20 6.35
C LEU A 34 9.15 0.69 6.43
N ASN A 35 9.36 1.94 6.84
CA ASN A 35 10.71 2.47 7.05
C ASN A 35 11.40 1.82 8.25
N GLU A 36 10.73 1.75 9.40
CA GLU A 36 11.23 1.10 10.63
C GLU A 36 11.55 -0.38 10.41
N ALA A 37 10.77 -1.07 9.59
CA ALA A 37 11.01 -2.47 9.24
C ALA A 37 12.10 -2.66 8.16
N GLY A 38 12.76 -1.59 7.70
CA GLY A 38 13.79 -1.65 6.65
C GLY A 38 13.26 -1.99 5.25
N TRP A 39 11.94 -2.03 5.08
CA TRP A 39 11.31 -2.46 3.82
C TRP A 39 11.57 -1.47 2.69
N ILE A 40 11.51 -0.17 2.97
CA ILE A 40 11.77 0.89 1.98
C ILE A 40 13.18 0.76 1.41
N ASP A 41 14.17 0.50 2.26
CA ASP A 41 15.56 0.37 1.83
C ASP A 41 15.77 -0.92 1.05
N ALA A 42 15.17 -2.05 1.46
CA ALA A 42 15.23 -3.30 0.71
C ALA A 42 14.68 -3.15 -0.73
N VAL A 43 13.53 -2.48 -0.88
CA VAL A 43 12.92 -2.19 -2.19
C VAL A 43 13.82 -1.27 -3.01
N ARG A 44 14.42 -0.24 -2.39
CA ARG A 44 15.36 0.67 -3.08
C ARG A 44 16.60 -0.07 -3.57
N THR A 45 17.22 -0.90 -2.74
CA THR A 45 18.39 -1.70 -3.11
C THR A 45 18.07 -2.62 -4.28
N ARG A 46 16.91 -3.28 -4.26
CA ARG A 46 16.47 -4.13 -5.38
C ARG A 46 16.27 -3.34 -6.67
N ALA A 47 15.65 -2.16 -6.61
CA ALA A 47 15.47 -1.29 -7.76
C ALA A 47 16.82 -0.85 -8.37
N GLN A 48 17.80 -0.55 -7.52
CA GLN A 48 19.17 -0.22 -7.96
C GLN A 48 19.86 -1.41 -8.64
N GLU A 49 19.68 -2.64 -8.16
CA GLU A 49 20.24 -3.82 -8.83
C GLU A 49 19.59 -4.04 -10.20
N ILE A 50 18.26 -3.89 -10.31
CA ILE A 50 17.55 -3.97 -11.58
C ILE A 50 18.09 -2.91 -12.55
N SER A 51 18.30 -1.67 -12.09
CA SER A 51 18.79 -0.58 -12.95
C SER A 51 20.16 -0.85 -13.53
N LYS A 52 21.06 -1.50 -12.77
CA LYS A 52 22.41 -1.85 -13.26
C LYS A 52 22.37 -2.88 -14.38
N SER A 53 21.39 -3.78 -14.36
CA SER A 53 21.21 -4.81 -15.40
C SER A 53 20.39 -4.34 -16.62
N MET A 54 19.91 -3.08 -16.61
CA MET A 54 18.99 -2.57 -17.61
C MET A 54 19.70 -1.65 -18.61
N ASP A 55 19.74 -2.08 -19.86
CA ASP A 55 20.24 -1.28 -20.98
C ASP A 55 19.25 -1.35 -22.17
N PRO A 56 18.61 -0.24 -22.57
CA PRO A 56 18.65 1.10 -21.97
C PRO A 56 17.78 1.20 -20.70
N LEU A 57 18.15 2.13 -19.80
CA LEU A 57 17.38 2.41 -18.59
C LEU A 57 15.95 2.90 -18.90
N SER A 58 14.96 2.25 -18.30
CA SER A 58 13.55 2.61 -18.45
C SER A 58 12.81 2.51 -17.13
N GLY A 59 12.30 3.64 -16.63
CA GLY A 59 11.50 3.68 -15.39
C GLY A 59 10.22 2.84 -15.49
N LYS A 60 9.57 2.85 -16.65
CA LYS A 60 8.36 2.02 -16.89
C LYS A 60 8.68 0.53 -16.78
N ARG A 61 9.74 0.07 -17.46
CA ARG A 61 10.16 -1.35 -17.41
C ARG A 61 10.62 -1.75 -16.01
N MET A 62 11.28 -0.85 -15.29
CA MET A 62 11.66 -1.08 -13.90
C MET A 62 10.43 -1.26 -12.99
N LEU A 63 9.42 -0.40 -13.13
CA LEU A 63 8.16 -0.52 -12.38
C LEU A 63 7.40 -1.81 -12.72
N GLU A 64 7.38 -2.22 -13.98
CA GLU A 64 6.78 -3.48 -14.42
C GLU A 64 7.50 -4.68 -13.77
N ILE A 65 8.84 -4.72 -13.86
CA ILE A 65 9.64 -5.76 -13.20
C ILE A 65 9.37 -5.76 -11.69
N MET A 66 9.40 -4.60 -11.04
CA MET A 66 9.13 -4.53 -9.60
C MET A 66 7.69 -4.91 -9.22
N ARG A 67 6.71 -4.74 -10.10
CA ARG A 67 5.32 -5.16 -9.83
C ARG A 67 5.09 -6.65 -10.04
N ASP A 68 5.71 -7.21 -11.07
CA ASP A 68 5.50 -8.60 -11.49
C ASP A 68 6.44 -9.58 -10.75
N ASP A 69 7.54 -9.07 -10.21
CA ASP A 69 8.49 -9.88 -9.46
C ASP A 69 7.89 -10.27 -8.10
N SER A 70 7.47 -11.52 -7.99
CA SER A 70 7.09 -12.19 -6.72
C SER A 70 8.16 -12.12 -5.63
N THR A 71 9.39 -11.70 -5.97
CA THR A 71 10.49 -11.42 -5.04
C THR A 71 10.56 -9.96 -4.58
N THR A 72 9.62 -9.09 -4.97
CA THR A 72 9.45 -7.83 -4.24
C THR A 72 9.27 -8.17 -2.78
N GLN A 73 10.16 -7.61 -1.96
CA GLN A 73 10.15 -7.80 -0.52
C GLN A 73 8.69 -7.72 -0.06
N PRO A 74 8.09 -8.79 0.48
CA PRO A 74 6.70 -8.73 0.87
C PRO A 74 6.58 -7.71 2.01
N VAL A 75 5.48 -6.97 2.03
CA VAL A 75 5.17 -6.10 3.18
C VAL A 75 5.18 -6.98 4.43
N PRO A 76 5.98 -6.65 5.47
CA PRO A 76 6.08 -7.47 6.66
C PRO A 76 4.69 -7.68 7.29
N ASP A 77 4.40 -8.92 7.69
CA ASP A 77 3.06 -9.27 8.18
C ASP A 77 2.64 -8.47 9.41
N ALA A 78 3.60 -8.09 10.26
CA ALA A 78 3.34 -7.21 11.41
C ALA A 78 2.79 -5.85 10.96
N VAL A 79 3.42 -5.23 9.96
CA VAL A 79 3.00 -3.94 9.38
C VAL A 79 1.63 -4.09 8.71
N ARG A 80 1.44 -5.16 7.92
CA ARG A 80 0.15 -5.45 7.29
C ARG A 80 -0.98 -5.56 8.32
N ARG A 81 -0.78 -6.34 9.40
CA ARG A 81 -1.78 -6.51 10.45
C ARG A 81 -2.11 -5.19 11.14
N GLU A 82 -1.12 -4.38 11.44
CA GLU A 82 -1.33 -3.07 12.08
C GLU A 82 -2.16 -2.12 11.20
N ILE A 83 -1.85 -2.03 9.92
CA ILE A 83 -2.59 -1.17 9.00
C ILE A 83 -4.01 -1.69 8.75
N VAL A 84 -4.19 -3.01 8.61
CA VAL A 84 -5.53 -3.61 8.49
C VAL A 84 -6.36 -3.36 9.74
N LEU A 85 -5.76 -3.41 10.93
CA LEU A 85 -6.44 -3.08 12.17
C LEU A 85 -6.88 -1.62 12.21
N ALA A 86 -6.01 -0.68 11.80
CA ALA A 86 -6.35 0.74 11.72
C ALA A 86 -7.51 1.01 10.75
N LEU A 87 -7.51 0.34 9.59
CA LEU A 87 -8.61 0.43 8.63
C LEU A 87 -9.91 -0.15 9.19
N ARG A 88 -9.87 -1.30 9.89
CA ARG A 88 -11.05 -1.88 10.55
C ARG A 88 -11.63 -0.93 11.60
N GLN A 89 -10.78 -0.36 12.46
CA GLN A 89 -11.21 0.62 13.46
C GLN A 89 -11.85 1.86 12.82
N PHE A 90 -11.35 2.32 11.67
CA PHE A 90 -11.99 3.40 10.93
C PHE A 90 -13.39 2.99 10.44
N VAL A 91 -13.50 1.82 9.81
CA VAL A 91 -14.75 1.29 9.26
C VAL A 91 -15.79 1.09 10.37
N ASP A 92 -15.41 0.49 11.49
CA ASP A 92 -16.32 0.24 12.63
C ASP A 92 -16.93 1.56 13.15
N LYS A 93 -16.13 2.63 13.25
CA LYS A 93 -16.60 3.98 13.62
C LYS A 93 -17.56 4.63 12.63
N GLN A 94 -17.70 4.10 11.41
CA GLN A 94 -18.67 4.62 10.43
C GLN A 94 -20.09 4.07 10.62
N PHE A 95 -20.24 3.05 11.46
CA PHE A 95 -21.50 2.35 11.72
C PHE A 95 -22.00 2.49 13.18
N GLU A 96 -21.24 3.20 14.03
CA GLU A 96 -21.67 3.72 15.33
C GLU A 96 -22.38 5.06 15.18
#